data_AF-A0A953Z064-F1
#
_entry.id   AF-A0A953Z064-F1
#
_cell.length_a   1.000
_cell.length_b   1.000
_cell.length_c   1.000
_cell.angle_alpha   90.00
_cell.angle_beta   90.00
_cell.angle_gamma   90.00
#
_symmetry.space_group_name_H-M   'P 1'
#
loop_
_entity.id
_entity.type
_entity.pdbx_description
1 polymer ?
#
loop_
_entity_poly.entity_id
_entity_poly.type
_entity_poly.pdbx_seq_one_letter_code
_entity_poly.pdbx_strand_id
1 'polypeptide(L)'
;MKLRQEPEDFIVEEIPAFTPSPKGRFFVYEVTKTSIATLDVCDILRKALRISGREVSASGLKDKHAIATQLISLPKPLPASFANKAFETRFVGKSEKPMMTDNIIGNRFTITA
;
A
#
# COMPACT_ATOMS: atom_id res chain seq x y z
N MET A 1 25.08 -12.69 14.74
CA MET A 1 23.60 -12.61 14.78
C MET A 1 23.09 -12.59 13.35
N LYS A 2 22.41 -13.64 12.89
CA LYS A 2 21.67 -13.60 11.62
C LYS A 2 20.37 -12.85 11.91
N LEU A 3 20.25 -11.63 11.40
CA LEU A 3 18.96 -10.95 11.35
C LEU A 3 18.18 -11.52 10.17
N ARG A 4 16.98 -12.05 10.48
CA ARG A 4 15.83 -12.31 9.59
C ARG A 4 15.91 -13.61 8.77
N GLN A 5 15.01 -14.55 9.07
CA GLN A 5 14.80 -15.74 8.24
C GLN A 5 13.40 -15.74 7.61
N GLU A 6 12.38 -15.16 8.24
CA GLU A 6 11.02 -15.16 7.71
C GLU A 6 10.40 -13.74 7.60
N PRO A 7 9.47 -13.49 6.66
CA PRO A 7 8.80 -12.19 6.49
C PRO A 7 7.96 -11.77 7.70
N GLU A 8 7.51 -12.74 8.49
CA GLU A 8 6.74 -12.56 9.73
C GLU A 8 7.59 -11.92 10.83
N ASP A 9 8.92 -12.06 10.75
CA ASP A 9 9.89 -11.47 11.70
C ASP A 9 10.03 -9.96 11.55
N PHE A 10 9.49 -9.37 10.47
CA PHE A 10 9.66 -7.97 10.16
C PHE A 10 8.36 -7.37 9.62
N ILE A 11 7.58 -6.80 10.53
CA ILE A 11 6.31 -6.14 10.22
C ILE A 11 6.53 -4.63 10.18
N VAL A 12 6.11 -3.99 9.09
CA VAL A 12 6.22 -2.55 8.88
C VAL A 12 4.82 -1.97 8.66
N GLU A 13 4.32 -1.25 9.65
CA GLU A 13 3.04 -0.55 9.54
C GLU A 13 3.29 0.94 9.31
N GLU A 14 2.77 1.46 8.20
CA GLU A 14 2.78 2.89 7.96
C GLU A 14 1.83 3.62 8.91
N ILE A 15 2.26 4.79 9.39
CA ILE A 15 1.41 5.72 10.14
C ILE A 15 1.00 6.83 9.17
N PRO A 16 -0.16 6.71 8.50
CA PRO A 16 -0.56 7.67 7.49
C PRO A 16 -1.05 8.98 8.11
N ALA A 17 -0.61 10.10 7.53
CA ALA A 17 -1.24 11.41 7.66
C ALA A 17 -2.29 11.56 6.56
N PHE A 18 -3.38 10.79 6.67
CA PHE A 18 -4.48 10.80 5.71
C PHE A 18 -5.77 11.28 6.35
N THR A 19 -6.43 12.24 5.70
CA THR A 19 -7.79 12.67 6.04
C THR A 19 -8.68 12.47 4.81
N PRO A 20 -9.72 11.63 4.88
CA PRO A 20 -10.63 11.42 3.75
C PRO A 20 -11.32 12.71 3.32
N SER A 21 -11.37 12.97 2.02
CA SER A 21 -12.20 14.02 1.40
C SER A 21 -13.29 13.36 0.54
N PRO A 22 -14.58 13.52 0.86
CA PRO A 22 -15.68 12.93 0.08
C PRO A 22 -15.71 13.36 -1.39
N LYS A 23 -15.17 14.54 -1.70
CA LYS A 23 -15.03 15.10 -3.06
C LYS A 23 -13.71 14.71 -3.74
N GLY A 24 -12.90 13.88 -3.09
CA GLY A 24 -11.62 13.43 -3.59
C GLY A 24 -11.74 12.70 -4.94
N ARG A 25 -10.77 12.94 -5.82
CA ARG A 25 -10.68 12.30 -7.14
C ARG A 25 -10.01 10.92 -7.07
N PHE A 26 -9.20 10.69 -6.05
CA PHE A 26 -8.43 9.46 -5.88
C PHE A 26 -9.10 8.55 -4.85
N PHE A 27 -9.15 7.26 -5.14
CA PHE A 27 -9.60 6.22 -4.22
C PHE A 27 -8.40 5.70 -3.45
N VAL A 28 -8.45 5.78 -2.14
CA VAL A 28 -7.35 5.38 -1.25
C VAL A 28 -7.69 4.03 -0.65
N TYR A 29 -6.72 3.13 -0.75
CA TYR A 29 -6.76 1.79 -0.19
C TYR A 29 -5.58 1.61 0.75
N GLU A 30 -5.85 1.05 1.92
CA GLU A 30 -4.82 0.46 2.76
C GLU A 30 -4.47 -0.91 2.20
N VAL A 31 -3.19 -1.14 1.98
CA VAL A 31 -2.67 -2.34 1.34
C VAL A 31 -1.69 -3.02 2.28
N THR A 32 -2.04 -4.23 2.70
CA THR A 32 -1.20 -5.12 3.49
C THR A 32 -0.59 -6.14 2.56
N LYS A 33 0.74 -6.13 2.43
CA LYS A 33 1.47 -6.99 1.49
C LYS A 33 2.43 -7.92 2.22
N THR A 34 2.63 -9.12 1.70
CA THR A 34 3.54 -10.12 2.26
C THR A 34 4.47 -10.64 1.17
N SER A 35 5.79 -10.55 1.40
CA SER A 35 6.81 -11.11 0.50
C SER A 35 6.81 -10.57 -0.95
N ILE A 36 6.21 -9.39 -1.16
CA ILE A 36 6.08 -8.74 -2.48
C ILE A 36 6.55 -7.29 -2.42
N ALA A 37 7.17 -6.80 -3.50
CA ALA A 37 7.62 -5.41 -3.55
C ALA A 37 6.43 -4.46 -3.80
N THR A 38 6.55 -3.22 -3.33
CA THR A 38 5.51 -2.21 -3.51
C THR A 38 5.23 -1.91 -4.98
N LEU A 39 6.28 -1.89 -5.82
CA LEU A 39 6.15 -1.69 -7.26
C LEU A 39 5.38 -2.83 -7.95
N ASP A 40 5.60 -4.08 -7.53
CA ASP A 40 4.88 -5.23 -8.07
C ASP A 40 3.38 -5.15 -7.75
N VAL A 41 3.04 -4.75 -6.52
CA VAL A 41 1.65 -4.50 -6.10
C VAL A 41 1.03 -3.41 -6.96
N CYS A 42 1.73 -2.29 -7.17
CA CYS A 42 1.27 -1.19 -8.03
C CYS A 42 1.03 -1.67 -9.47
N ASP A 43 1.92 -2.50 -10.02
CA ASP A 43 1.77 -3.04 -11.37
C ASP A 43 0.59 -4.01 -11.50
N ILE A 44 0.33 -4.82 -10.47
CA ILE A 44 -0.84 -5.71 -10.43
C ILE A 44 -2.14 -4.89 -10.40
N LEU A 45 -2.21 -3.87 -9.54
CA LEU A 45 -3.36 -2.96 -9.44
C LEU A 45 -3.59 -2.19 -10.76
N ARG A 46 -2.51 -1.70 -11.36
CA ARG A 46 -2.53 -1.01 -12.66
C ARG A 46 -3.12 -1.87 -13.76
N LYS A 47 -2.63 -3.12 -13.89
CA LYS A 47 -3.11 -4.08 -14.90
C LYS A 47 -4.58 -4.42 -14.68
N ALA A 48 -4.99 -4.62 -13.43
CA ALA A 48 -6.37 -4.90 -13.08
C ALA A 48 -7.33 -3.77 -13.48
N LEU A 49 -6.89 -2.52 -13.30
CA LEU A 49 -7.69 -1.32 -13.63
C LEU A 49 -7.52 -0.83 -15.07
N ARG A 50 -6.62 -1.44 -15.85
CA ARG A 50 -6.26 -1.01 -17.22
C ARG A 50 -5.91 0.49 -17.29
N ILE A 51 -5.12 0.96 -16.33
CA ILE A 51 -4.65 2.35 -16.23
C ILE A 51 -3.15 2.44 -16.52
N SER A 52 -2.64 3.66 -16.73
CA SER A 52 -1.20 3.88 -16.90
C SER A 52 -0.48 3.84 -15.55
N GLY A 53 0.81 3.46 -15.54
CA GLY A 53 1.56 3.27 -14.29
C GLY A 53 1.84 4.55 -13.53
N ARG A 54 1.75 5.70 -14.20
CA ARG A 54 1.90 7.02 -13.58
C ARG A 54 0.69 7.42 -12.73
N GLU A 55 -0.42 6.70 -12.84
CA GLU A 55 -1.65 7.04 -12.13
C GLU A 55 -1.80 6.28 -10.80
N VAL A 56 -0.99 5.26 -10.55
CA VAL A 56 -0.95 4.56 -9.25
C VAL A 56 0.12 5.23 -8.39
N SER A 57 -0.25 5.65 -7.18
CA SER A 57 0.71 6.27 -6.26
C SER A 57 0.64 5.59 -4.90
N ALA A 58 1.81 5.21 -4.40
CA ALA A 58 2.01 4.71 -3.05
C ALA A 58 2.70 5.80 -2.23
N SER A 59 2.33 5.90 -0.96
CA SER A 59 2.93 6.84 -0.01
C SER A 59 4.43 6.57 0.22
N GLY A 60 4.93 5.36 -0.03
CA GLY A 60 6.37 5.08 -0.04
C GLY A 60 6.70 3.67 -0.52
N LEU A 61 7.99 3.40 -0.75
CA LEU A 61 8.45 2.04 -1.07
C LEU A 61 8.72 1.27 0.21
N LYS A 62 8.21 0.04 0.28
CA LYS A 62 8.47 -0.91 1.37
C LYS A 62 9.19 -2.15 0.85
N ASP A 63 10.11 -2.66 1.66
CA ASP A 63 10.92 -3.85 1.39
C ASP A 63 10.08 -5.07 1.04
N LYS A 64 10.60 -5.92 0.15
CA LYS A 64 9.95 -7.16 -0.26
C LYS A 64 9.91 -8.18 0.88
N HIS A 65 10.95 -8.27 1.71
CA HIS A 65 11.12 -9.30 2.74
C HIS A 65 10.44 -8.93 4.07
N ALA A 66 9.21 -8.41 4.00
CA ALA A 66 8.46 -7.89 5.14
C ALA A 66 6.97 -8.09 4.93
N ILE A 67 6.22 -8.22 6.03
CA ILE A 67 4.80 -7.88 6.03
C ILE A 67 4.73 -6.35 6.15
N ALA A 68 4.10 -5.68 5.19
CA ALA A 68 4.05 -4.22 5.19
C ALA A 68 2.65 -3.69 4.87
N THR A 69 2.19 -2.72 5.67
CA THR A 69 0.92 -2.03 5.49
C THR A 69 1.19 -0.58 5.07
N GLN A 70 0.55 -0.12 3.99
CA GLN A 70 0.75 1.22 3.44
C GLN A 70 -0.50 1.73 2.72
N LEU A 71 -0.59 3.04 2.46
CA LEU A 71 -1.67 3.60 1.63
C LEU A 71 -1.28 3.68 0.15
N ILE A 72 -2.20 3.26 -0.71
CA ILE A 72 -2.10 3.41 -2.16
C ILE A 72 -3.33 4.18 -2.66
N SER A 73 -3.11 5.23 -3.45
CA SER A 73 -4.16 5.92 -4.20
C SER A 73 -4.26 5.44 -5.64
N LEU A 74 -5.49 5.32 -6.12
CA LEU A 74 -5.85 4.92 -7.46
C LEU A 74 -6.80 5.97 -8.09
N PRO A 75 -6.75 6.22 -9.41
CA PRO A 75 -7.66 7.15 -10.09
C PRO A 75 -9.05 6.55 -10.29
N LYS A 76 -9.19 5.24 -10.09
CA LYS A 76 -10.41 4.45 -10.28
C LYS A 76 -10.58 3.49 -9.09
N PRO A 77 -11.81 3.15 -8.72
CA PRO A 77 -12.05 2.18 -7.65
C PRO A 77 -11.65 0.77 -8.10
N LEU A 78 -11.18 -0.05 -7.16
CA LEU A 78 -10.99 -1.48 -7.37
C LEU A 78 -12.32 -2.20 -7.53
N PRO A 79 -12.36 -3.30 -8.31
CA PRO A 79 -13.49 -4.21 -8.33
C PRO A 79 -13.80 -4.73 -6.92
N ALA A 80 -15.08 -5.00 -6.63
CA ALA A 80 -15.50 -5.53 -5.34
C ALA A 80 -14.82 -6.86 -4.98
N SER A 81 -14.48 -7.68 -5.99
CA SER A 81 -13.73 -8.93 -5.83
C SER A 81 -12.31 -8.79 -6.39
N PHE A 82 -11.49 -7.97 -5.74
CA PHE A 82 -10.06 -7.89 -6.03
C PHE A 82 -9.27 -8.55 -4.90
N ALA A 83 -8.88 -9.81 -5.11
CA ALA A 83 -8.13 -10.59 -4.13
C ALA A 83 -6.83 -11.10 -4.73
N ASN A 84 -5.72 -10.95 -4.01
CA ASN A 84 -4.43 -11.55 -4.34
C ASN A 84 -3.90 -12.28 -3.12
N LYS A 85 -3.24 -13.43 -3.30
CA LYS A 85 -2.62 -14.17 -2.18
C LYS A 85 -1.44 -13.42 -1.55
N ALA A 86 -0.83 -12.50 -2.29
CA ALA A 86 0.36 -11.77 -1.85
C ALA A 86 0.04 -10.44 -1.16
N PHE A 87 -1.19 -9.92 -1.30
CA PHE A 87 -1.59 -8.68 -0.64
C PHE A 87 -3.11 -8.55 -0.55
N GLU A 88 -3.55 -7.85 0.49
CA GLU A 88 -4.93 -7.49 0.75
C GLU A 88 -5.13 -5.99 0.58
N THR A 89 -6.34 -5.58 0.19
CA THR A 89 -6.69 -4.16 0.03
C THR A 89 -7.96 -3.83 0.79
N ARG A 90 -7.93 -2.75 1.58
CA ARG A 90 -9.08 -2.23 2.32
C ARG A 90 -9.37 -0.79 1.87
N PHE A 91 -10.58 -0.51 1.42
CA PHE A 91 -10.96 0.86 1.05
C PHE A 91 -11.05 1.73 2.31
N VAL A 92 -10.31 2.85 2.33
CA VAL A 92 -10.28 3.75 3.49
C VAL A 92 -10.93 5.11 3.21
N GLY A 93 -11.10 5.47 1.95
CA GLY A 93 -11.77 6.71 1.57
C GLY A 93 -11.25 7.31 0.28
N LYS A 94 -11.54 8.58 0.07
CA LYS A 94 -11.08 9.34 -1.11
C LYS A 94 -10.13 10.46 -0.71
N SER A 95 -9.26 10.85 -1.63
CA SER A 95 -8.32 11.96 -1.48
C SER A 95 -8.39 12.91 -2.68
N GLU A 96 -8.14 14.20 -2.45
CA GLU A 96 -8.03 15.19 -3.52
C GLU A 96 -6.71 15.10 -4.29
N LYS A 97 -5.66 14.65 -3.60
CA LYS A 97 -4.31 14.45 -4.14
C LYS A 97 -3.93 12.96 -4.09
N PRO A 98 -3.07 12.48 -4.98
CA PRO A 98 -2.53 11.12 -4.87
C PRO A 98 -1.73 10.97 -3.57
N MET A 99 -1.63 9.75 -3.05
CA MET A 99 -0.78 9.44 -1.90
C MET A 99 0.68 9.60 -2.28
N MET A 100 1.40 10.42 -1.52
CA MET A 100 2.84 10.62 -1.63
C MET A 100 3.50 10.48 -0.26
N THR A 101 4.82 10.65 -0.22
CA THR A 101 5.62 10.49 1.01
C THR A 101 5.33 11.54 2.08
N ASP A 102 4.75 12.68 1.70
CA ASP A 102 4.24 13.69 2.64
C ASP A 102 3.03 13.19 3.44
N ASN A 103 2.36 12.13 2.98
CA ASN A 103 1.24 11.50 3.69
C ASN A 103 1.71 10.46 4.72
N ILE A 104 3.00 10.41 5.06
CA ILE A 104 3.54 9.49 6.06
C ILE A 104 4.08 10.29 7.24
N ILE A 105 3.57 10.01 8.45
CA ILE A 105 4.12 10.53 9.71
C ILE A 105 5.35 9.72 10.12
N GLY A 106 5.31 8.42 9.89
CA GLY A 106 6.41 7.50 10.18
C GLY A 106 6.04 6.06 9.88
N ASN A 107 6.92 5.14 10.29
CA ASN A 107 6.69 3.70 10.22
C ASN A 107 6.84 3.11 11.61
N ARG A 108 5.91 2.25 11.99
CA ARG A 108 6.02 1.39 13.17
C ARG A 108 6.65 0.07 12.72
N PHE A 109 7.72 -0.32 13.38
CA PHE A 109 8.43 -1.56 13.12
C PHE A 109 8.17 -2.52 14.28
N THR A 110 7.72 -3.72 13.94
CA THR A 110 7.68 -4.84 14.88
C THR A 110 8.69 -5.87 14.39
N ILE A 111 9.68 -6.16 15.23
CA ILE A 111 10.72 -7.13 14.95
C ILE A 111 10.61 -8.25 15.97
N THR A 112 10.26 -9.45 15.52
CA THR A 112 10.30 -10.67 16.35
C THR A 112 11.57 -11.44 16.02
N ALA A 113 12.18 -12.06 17.04
CA ALA A 113 13.49 -12.71 16.98
C ALA A 113 13.36 -14.23 17.14
#